data_AF-A0A7M5XLY8-F1
#
_entry.id   AF-A0A7M5XLY8-F1
#
_cell.length_a   1.000
_cell.length_b   1.000
_cell.length_c   1.000
_cell.angle_alpha   90.00
_cell.angle_beta   90.00
_cell.angle_gamma   90.00
#
_symmetry.space_group_name_H-M   'P 1'
#
loop_
_entity.id
_entity.type
_entity.pdbx_description
1 polymer ?
#
loop_
_entity_poly.entity_id
_entity_poly.type
_entity_poly.pdbx_seq_one_letter_code
_entity_poly.pdbx_strand_id
1 'polypeptide(L)'
;TLQGTKADYGAWVLIPNDTKTTKARSVIFQWHGRPNGLVYQDSKGVVDELDDALPLIKNSKTLQKAIKAYDDVIKSGGKFNQGGYPPLAVKIDQNYLVIVARYDDRRYNVKSVRCSIPFSKYPVNITKKCLDTKKEKMYATTIHREPLEDWIERWNHLKLIVDWQPLGINSTVTIFKNHEKVKSWKGLLGRNDRNGCYMKYGVYASKKYEDFKLIVADAYSDVDN
;
A
#
# COMPACT_ATOMS: atom_id res chain seq x y z
N THR A 1 -5.71 -15.09 -0.32
CA THR A 1 -5.33 -13.90 -1.11
C THR A 1 -6.41 -12.85 -0.89
N LEU A 2 -6.09 -11.57 -0.66
CA LEU A 2 -7.16 -10.57 -0.44
C LEU A 2 -7.92 -10.18 -1.73
N GLN A 3 -7.45 -10.54 -2.92
CA GLN A 3 -8.25 -10.33 -4.13
C GLN A 3 -9.49 -11.24 -4.12
N GLY A 4 -10.65 -10.66 -4.42
CA GLY A 4 -11.95 -11.31 -4.33
C GLY A 4 -12.49 -11.45 -2.90
N THR A 5 -11.93 -10.71 -1.92
CA THR A 5 -12.38 -10.78 -0.52
C THR A 5 -12.99 -9.46 -0.08
N LYS A 6 -13.84 -9.53 0.95
CA LYS A 6 -14.29 -8.36 1.68
C LYS A 6 -13.63 -8.36 3.04
N ALA A 7 -13.13 -7.21 3.47
CA ALA A 7 -12.44 -7.09 4.74
C ALA A 7 -12.87 -5.83 5.48
N ASP A 8 -12.94 -5.95 6.80
CA ASP A 8 -13.20 -4.90 7.76
C ASP A 8 -11.90 -4.61 8.51
N TYR A 9 -11.54 -3.33 8.59
CA TYR A 9 -10.39 -2.87 9.32
C TYR A 9 -10.83 -1.74 10.24
N GLY A 10 -10.34 -1.71 11.47
CA GLY A 10 -10.60 -0.59 12.35
C GLY A 10 -9.57 -0.44 13.45
N ALA A 11 -9.56 0.76 14.03
CA ALA A 11 -8.77 1.09 15.20
C ALA A 11 -9.28 2.40 15.82
N TRP A 12 -9.08 2.53 17.13
CA TRP A 12 -9.11 3.83 17.79
C TRP A 12 -7.78 4.54 17.57
N VAL A 13 -7.85 5.82 17.20
CA VAL A 13 -6.68 6.65 16.87
C VAL A 13 -6.73 7.93 17.70
N LEU A 14 -5.62 8.24 18.36
CA LEU A 14 -5.39 9.50 19.04
C LEU A 14 -4.09 10.12 18.50
N ILE A 15 -4.19 11.37 18.03
CA ILE A 15 -3.05 12.13 17.52
C ILE A 15 -2.74 13.25 18.53
N PRO A 16 -1.61 13.20 19.24
CA PRO A 16 -1.20 14.29 20.12
C PRO A 16 -0.91 15.58 19.36
N ASN A 17 -1.15 16.72 20.00
CA ASN A 17 -0.84 18.06 19.52
C ASN A 17 0.64 18.38 19.75
N ASP A 18 1.52 17.71 19.01
CA ASP A 18 2.94 18.01 19.01
C ASP A 18 3.29 19.06 17.95
N THR A 19 4.36 19.83 18.17
CA THR A 19 4.83 20.91 17.26
C THR A 19 5.10 20.45 15.82
N LYS A 20 5.25 19.14 15.59
CA LYS A 20 5.46 18.53 14.28
C LYS A 20 4.24 17.78 13.73
N THR A 21 3.15 17.62 14.50
CA THR A 21 1.93 16.91 14.06
C THR A 21 1.33 17.50 12.78
N THR A 22 1.23 18.83 12.70
CA THR A 22 0.71 19.56 11.52
C THR A 22 1.73 19.70 10.37
N LYS A 23 3.00 19.36 10.61
CA LYS A 23 4.09 19.41 9.62
C LYS A 23 4.44 18.03 9.07
N ALA A 24 3.93 16.98 9.71
CA ALA A 24 4.23 15.60 9.41
C ALA A 24 3.71 15.23 8.02
N ARG A 25 4.56 14.53 7.26
CA ARG A 25 4.15 13.76 6.08
C ARG A 25 4.36 12.30 6.42
N SER A 26 3.33 11.69 6.95
CA SER A 26 3.43 10.38 7.59
C SER A 26 2.29 9.49 7.14
N VAL A 27 2.59 8.21 6.90
CA VAL A 27 1.56 7.19 6.74
C VAL A 27 1.29 6.59 8.13
N ILE A 28 0.02 6.56 8.54
CA ILE A 28 -0.41 6.07 9.86
C ILE A 28 -1.07 4.70 9.78
N PHE A 29 -1.72 4.38 8.66
CA PHE A 29 -2.19 3.05 8.30
C PHE A 29 -1.88 2.77 6.83
N GLN A 30 -1.53 1.54 6.50
CA GLN A 30 -1.28 1.12 5.12
C GLN A 30 -1.59 -0.35 4.89
N TRP A 31 -2.20 -0.63 3.76
CA TRP A 31 -2.38 -1.97 3.22
C TRP A 31 -1.33 -2.14 2.15
N HIS A 32 -0.30 -2.92 2.46
CA HIS A 32 0.85 -3.09 1.59
C HIS A 32 0.73 -4.39 0.79
N GLY A 33 1.06 -4.34 -0.49
CA GLY A 33 1.12 -5.55 -1.32
C GLY A 33 2.22 -6.50 -0.86
N ARG A 34 2.07 -7.78 -1.20
CA ARG A 34 3.04 -8.84 -0.93
C ARG A 34 3.67 -9.29 -2.25
N PRO A 35 4.59 -8.50 -2.85
CA PRO A 35 5.18 -8.84 -4.13
C PRO A 35 5.90 -10.19 -4.04
N ASN A 36 5.84 -10.97 -5.12
CA ASN A 36 6.63 -12.18 -5.23
C ASN A 36 8.10 -11.79 -5.44
N GLY A 37 8.95 -12.09 -4.46
CA GLY A 37 10.39 -11.82 -4.51
C GLY A 37 11.16 -12.66 -5.53
N LEU A 38 10.51 -13.64 -6.18
CA LEU A 38 11.08 -14.46 -7.26
C LEU A 38 10.81 -13.90 -8.65
N VAL A 39 9.88 -12.95 -8.79
CA VAL A 39 9.68 -12.23 -10.05
C VAL A 39 10.82 -11.24 -10.23
N TYR A 40 11.46 -11.24 -11.39
CA TYR A 40 12.56 -10.35 -11.72
C TYR A 40 12.41 -9.73 -13.11
N GLN A 41 13.18 -8.68 -13.34
CA GLN A 41 13.43 -8.13 -14.66
C GLN A 41 14.90 -8.36 -15.02
N ASP A 42 15.16 -8.95 -16.17
CA ASP A 42 16.54 -9.18 -16.66
C ASP A 42 17.20 -7.89 -17.14
N SER A 43 18.47 -7.96 -17.53
CA SER A 43 19.23 -6.81 -18.06
C SER A 43 18.72 -6.27 -19.40
N LYS A 44 17.88 -7.03 -20.11
CA LYS A 44 17.22 -6.63 -21.36
C LYS A 44 15.82 -6.05 -21.14
N GLY A 45 15.33 -6.03 -19.90
CA GLY A 45 14.02 -5.50 -19.53
C GLY A 45 12.86 -6.51 -19.63
N VAL A 46 13.15 -7.79 -19.86
CA VAL A 46 12.18 -8.89 -19.88
C VAL A 46 11.82 -9.27 -18.45
N VAL A 47 10.52 -9.43 -18.18
CA VAL A 47 10.01 -9.83 -16.87
C VAL A 47 9.80 -11.33 -16.85
N ASP A 48 10.41 -12.00 -15.88
CA ASP A 48 10.35 -13.44 -15.69
C ASP A 48 10.27 -13.79 -14.20
N GLU A 49 10.16 -15.07 -13.87
CA GLU A 49 9.99 -15.56 -12.51
C GLU A 49 10.84 -16.81 -12.28
N LEU A 50 11.61 -16.83 -11.20
CA LEU A 50 12.27 -18.05 -10.78
C LEU A 50 11.24 -19.04 -10.23
N ASP A 51 11.41 -20.32 -10.53
CA ASP A 51 10.64 -21.39 -9.89
C ASP A 51 10.70 -21.24 -8.37
N ASP A 52 9.53 -21.33 -7.71
CA ASP A 52 9.46 -21.38 -6.25
C ASP A 52 10.00 -22.71 -5.76
N ALA A 53 11.32 -22.75 -5.60
CA ALA A 53 12.03 -23.92 -5.14
C ALA A 53 11.90 -24.11 -3.62
N LEU A 54 11.34 -23.16 -2.86
CA LEU A 54 11.25 -23.25 -1.40
C LEU A 54 10.59 -24.55 -0.91
N PRO A 55 9.45 -25.01 -1.48
CA PRO A 55 8.85 -26.30 -1.10
C PRO A 55 9.70 -27.52 -1.50
N LEU A 56 10.67 -27.33 -2.40
CA LEU A 56 11.57 -28.37 -2.92
C LEU A 56 12.93 -28.40 -2.19
N ILE A 57 13.21 -27.45 -1.30
CA ILE A 57 14.42 -27.44 -0.48
C ILE A 57 14.30 -28.53 0.59
N LYS A 58 14.83 -29.72 0.29
CA LYS A 58 14.87 -30.86 1.20
C LYS A 58 16.23 -31.07 1.84
N ASN A 59 17.28 -30.49 1.25
CA ASN A 59 18.67 -30.61 1.70
C ASN A 59 19.55 -29.45 1.19
N SER A 60 20.81 -29.43 1.64
CA SER A 60 21.81 -28.43 1.27
C SER A 60 22.04 -28.32 -0.25
N LYS A 61 21.99 -29.43 -0.99
CA LYS A 61 22.19 -29.43 -2.45
C LYS A 61 21.06 -28.69 -3.17
N THR A 62 19.80 -28.93 -2.78
CA THR A 62 18.64 -28.22 -3.33
C THR A 62 18.64 -26.74 -2.97
N LEU A 63 19.08 -26.38 -1.75
CA LEU A 63 19.25 -24.99 -1.32
C LEU A 63 20.32 -24.27 -2.15
N GLN A 64 21.50 -24.88 -2.34
CA GLN A 64 22.58 -24.30 -3.14
C GLN A 64 22.17 -24.06 -4.58
N LYS A 65 21.36 -24.96 -5.17
CA LYS A 65 20.83 -24.76 -6.53
C LYS A 65 19.90 -23.54 -6.60
N ALA A 66 19.03 -23.36 -5.61
CA ALA A 66 18.13 -22.20 -5.56
C ALA A 66 18.91 -20.88 -5.36
N ILE A 67 19.90 -20.87 -4.45
CA ILE A 67 20.79 -19.72 -4.24
C ILE A 67 21.55 -19.38 -5.53
N LYS A 68 22.11 -20.39 -6.21
CA LYS A 68 22.83 -20.17 -7.47
C LYS A 68 21.94 -19.54 -8.54
N ALA A 69 20.70 -20.02 -8.70
CA ALA A 69 19.76 -19.43 -9.66
C ALA A 69 19.47 -17.95 -9.34
N TYR A 70 19.30 -17.62 -8.06
CA TYR A 70 19.14 -16.24 -7.60
C TYR A 70 20.37 -15.37 -7.91
N ASP A 71 21.56 -15.87 -7.60
CA ASP A 71 22.83 -15.18 -7.85
C ASP A 71 23.11 -14.97 -9.33
N ASP A 72 22.75 -15.93 -10.19
CA ASP A 72 22.95 -15.84 -11.64
C ASP A 72 22.08 -14.73 -12.26
N VAL A 73 20.86 -14.53 -11.75
CA VAL A 73 20.01 -13.38 -12.13
C VAL A 73 20.69 -12.06 -11.73
N ILE A 74 21.21 -11.95 -10.51
CA ILE A 74 21.89 -10.71 -10.07
C ILE A 74 23.15 -10.45 -10.88
N LYS A 75 24.00 -11.47 -11.08
CA LYS A 75 25.26 -11.35 -11.83
C LYS A 75 25.05 -10.93 -13.28
N SER A 76 23.95 -11.35 -13.90
CA SER A 76 23.57 -10.94 -15.26
C SER A 76 22.92 -9.56 -15.34
N GLY A 77 22.82 -8.85 -14.20
CA GLY A 77 22.27 -7.50 -14.10
C GLY A 77 20.76 -7.44 -13.86
N GLY A 78 20.13 -8.60 -13.59
CA GLY A 78 18.72 -8.69 -13.25
C GLY A 78 18.38 -8.09 -11.89
N LYS A 79 17.12 -7.70 -11.71
CA LYS A 79 16.61 -7.08 -10.48
C LYS A 79 15.30 -7.75 -10.06
N PHE A 80 15.21 -8.14 -8.80
CA PHE A 80 14.01 -8.75 -8.24
C PHE A 80 12.96 -7.71 -7.85
N ASN A 81 11.69 -8.10 -7.96
CA ASN A 81 10.55 -7.28 -7.63
C ASN A 81 10.52 -7.03 -6.12
N GLN A 82 10.59 -5.77 -5.71
CA GLN A 82 10.65 -5.41 -4.31
C GLN A 82 9.93 -4.09 -4.05
N GLY A 83 9.02 -4.11 -3.07
CA GLY A 83 8.31 -2.92 -2.59
C GLY A 83 7.14 -2.53 -3.49
N GLY A 84 6.98 -1.22 -3.71
CA GLY A 84 5.83 -0.62 -4.36
C GLY A 84 5.03 0.25 -3.39
N TYR A 85 4.17 1.13 -3.92
CA TYR A 85 3.27 1.89 -3.04
C TYR A 85 2.20 0.98 -2.44
N PRO A 86 1.77 1.21 -1.20
CA PRO A 86 0.62 0.50 -0.65
C PRO A 86 -0.65 0.84 -1.46
N PRO A 87 -1.45 -0.17 -1.86
CA PRO A 87 -2.77 0.00 -2.46
C PRO A 87 -3.67 0.96 -1.71
N LEU A 88 -3.70 0.87 -0.39
CA LEU A 88 -4.50 1.77 0.43
C LEU A 88 -3.62 2.34 1.54
N ALA A 89 -3.75 3.64 1.81
CA ALA A 89 -3.02 4.27 2.90
C ALA A 89 -3.81 5.43 3.49
N VAL A 90 -3.80 5.50 4.81
CA VAL A 90 -4.24 6.65 5.61
C VAL A 90 -2.99 7.43 5.98
N LYS A 91 -2.98 8.72 5.68
CA LYS A 91 -1.81 9.57 5.84
C LYS A 91 -2.18 10.89 6.47
N ILE A 92 -1.20 11.50 7.11
CA ILE A 92 -1.19 12.91 7.45
C ILE A 92 -0.33 13.60 6.40
N ASP A 93 -0.88 14.62 5.74
CA ASP A 93 -0.11 15.55 4.93
C ASP A 93 -0.58 16.96 5.22
N GLN A 94 0.31 17.74 5.85
CA GLN A 94 0.01 19.08 6.35
C GLN A 94 -1.13 19.01 7.38
N ASN A 95 -2.15 19.86 7.22
CA ASN A 95 -3.29 19.97 8.14
C ASN A 95 -4.44 19.03 7.79
N TYR A 96 -4.17 17.92 7.09
CA TYR A 96 -5.21 16.99 6.65
C TYR A 96 -4.87 15.55 6.97
N LEU A 97 -5.90 14.81 7.38
CA LEU A 97 -5.93 13.36 7.25
C LEU A 97 -6.45 13.02 5.86
N VAL A 98 -5.71 12.19 5.13
CA VAL A 98 -6.01 11.80 3.74
C VAL A 98 -6.00 10.29 3.59
N ILE A 99 -6.96 9.76 2.84
CA ILE A 99 -7.00 8.35 2.44
C ILE A 99 -6.73 8.28 0.94
N VAL A 100 -5.76 7.44 0.57
CA VAL A 100 -5.29 7.31 -0.82
C VAL A 100 -5.41 5.88 -1.28
N ALA A 101 -6.20 5.67 -2.32
CA ALA A 101 -6.27 4.43 -3.08
C ALA A 101 -5.25 4.45 -4.23
N ARG A 102 -4.68 3.29 -4.54
CA ARG A 102 -3.72 3.08 -5.62
C ARG A 102 -4.00 1.75 -6.32
N TYR A 103 -3.74 1.78 -7.61
CA TYR A 103 -3.82 0.64 -8.49
C TYR A 103 -2.51 0.51 -9.26
N ASP A 104 -1.98 -0.70 -9.35
CA ASP A 104 -0.78 -1.02 -10.11
C ASP A 104 -0.90 -2.45 -10.67
N ASP A 105 -1.18 -2.58 -11.97
CA ASP A 105 -1.35 -3.88 -12.64
C ASP A 105 -0.05 -4.51 -13.15
N ARG A 106 1.09 -3.86 -12.91
CA ARG A 106 2.40 -4.33 -13.34
C ARG A 106 2.78 -5.59 -12.58
N ARG A 107 3.19 -6.63 -13.32
CA ARG A 107 3.77 -7.86 -12.75
C ARG A 107 5.11 -7.59 -12.07
N TYR A 108 5.86 -6.60 -12.56
CA TYR A 108 7.13 -6.15 -11.99
C TYR A 108 7.12 -4.64 -11.74
N ASN A 109 7.43 -4.23 -10.51
CA ASN A 109 7.44 -2.81 -10.16
C ASN A 109 8.75 -2.15 -10.58
N VAL A 110 8.70 -1.41 -11.68
CA VAL A 110 9.81 -0.52 -12.04
C VAL A 110 9.87 0.64 -11.05
N LYS A 111 10.90 0.66 -10.18
CA LYS A 111 11.08 1.66 -9.11
C LYS A 111 11.25 3.11 -9.62
N SER A 112 11.60 3.31 -10.89
CA SER A 112 11.76 4.65 -11.49
C SER A 112 10.41 5.35 -11.71
N VAL A 113 9.32 4.61 -11.89
CA VAL A 113 8.00 5.20 -12.10
C VAL A 113 7.30 5.37 -10.76
N ARG A 114 7.21 6.63 -10.30
CA ARG A 114 6.59 7.00 -9.03
C ARG A 114 5.20 7.62 -9.25
N CYS A 115 4.14 6.98 -8.78
CA CYS A 115 2.80 7.58 -8.70
C CYS A 115 2.49 8.15 -7.31
N SER A 116 3.14 9.26 -6.99
CA SER A 116 2.73 10.09 -5.85
C SER A 116 1.66 11.09 -6.30
N ILE A 117 0.72 11.38 -5.40
CA ILE A 117 -0.27 12.45 -5.56
C ILE A 117 0.13 13.61 -4.66
N PRO A 118 0.48 14.77 -5.23
CA PRO A 118 0.54 16.00 -4.45
C PRO A 118 -0.88 16.50 -4.16
N PHE A 119 -1.33 16.42 -2.90
CA PHE A 119 -2.70 16.75 -2.50
C PHE A 119 -3.08 18.22 -2.70
N SER A 120 -2.08 19.11 -2.80
CA SER A 120 -2.30 20.51 -3.17
C SER A 120 -2.71 20.69 -4.64
N LYS A 121 -2.45 19.71 -5.51
CA LYS A 121 -2.72 19.79 -6.96
C LYS A 121 -3.86 18.87 -7.42
N TYR A 122 -4.17 17.83 -6.67
CA TYR A 122 -5.21 16.85 -7.04
C TYR A 122 -6.36 16.89 -6.04
N PRO A 123 -7.56 17.31 -6.48
CA PRO A 123 -8.75 17.24 -5.66
C PRO A 123 -9.10 15.81 -5.26
N VAL A 124 -9.93 15.68 -4.22
CA VAL A 124 -10.53 14.41 -3.82
C VAL A 124 -11.32 13.83 -5.00
N ASN A 125 -11.28 12.50 -5.16
CA ASN A 125 -11.88 11.71 -6.24
C ASN A 125 -11.29 11.94 -7.65
N ILE A 126 -10.26 12.77 -7.80
CA ILE A 126 -9.56 12.90 -9.08
C ILE A 126 -8.41 11.90 -9.14
N THR A 127 -8.48 11.01 -10.13
CA THR A 127 -7.48 9.96 -10.35
C THR A 127 -6.31 10.49 -11.16
N LYS A 128 -5.11 10.43 -10.59
CA LYS A 128 -3.87 10.69 -11.31
C LYS A 128 -3.46 9.43 -12.08
N LYS A 129 -3.28 9.57 -13.40
CA LYS A 129 -2.67 8.54 -14.23
C LYS A 129 -1.15 8.71 -14.25
N CYS A 130 -0.44 7.63 -13.96
CA CYS A 130 1.02 7.59 -13.93
C CYS A 130 1.49 6.48 -14.86
N LEU A 131 1.44 6.75 -16.16
CA LEU A 131 1.78 5.75 -17.17
C LEU A 131 3.30 5.51 -17.18
N ASP A 132 3.70 4.24 -17.24
CA ASP A 132 5.05 3.86 -17.69
C ASP A 132 5.08 3.87 -19.24
N THR A 133 6.28 3.88 -19.80
CA THR A 133 6.60 3.67 -21.23
C THR A 133 5.88 2.49 -21.87
N LYS A 134 5.55 1.44 -21.09
CA LYS A 134 4.81 0.24 -21.52
C LYS A 134 3.27 0.39 -21.51
N LYS A 135 2.73 1.58 -21.22
CA LYS A 135 1.27 1.85 -21.04
C LYS A 135 0.61 1.06 -19.90
N GLU A 136 1.40 0.45 -19.01
CA GLU A 136 0.89 -0.20 -17.80
C GLU A 136 0.26 0.83 -16.86
N LYS A 137 -0.81 0.44 -16.17
CA LYS A 137 -1.71 1.36 -15.49
C LYS A 137 -1.33 1.46 -14.03
N MET A 138 -0.58 2.51 -13.70
CA MET A 138 -0.45 2.94 -12.31
C MET A 138 -1.34 4.14 -12.06
N TYR A 139 -2.26 3.99 -11.10
CA TYR A 139 -3.20 5.03 -10.70
C TYR A 139 -3.07 5.32 -9.22
N ALA A 140 -3.38 6.56 -8.88
CA ALA A 140 -3.59 6.96 -7.52
C ALA A 140 -4.82 7.87 -7.46
N THR A 141 -5.54 7.84 -6.34
CA THR A 141 -6.70 8.69 -6.10
C THR A 141 -6.74 9.04 -4.62
N THR A 142 -6.85 10.32 -4.29
CA THR A 142 -7.23 10.75 -2.94
C THR A 142 -8.72 10.51 -2.79
N ILE A 143 -9.12 9.52 -2.00
CA ILE A 143 -10.52 9.12 -1.88
C ILE A 143 -11.21 9.84 -0.74
N HIS A 144 -10.47 10.34 0.24
CA HIS A 144 -11.00 11.11 1.36
C HIS A 144 -9.97 12.09 1.88
N ARG A 145 -10.45 13.23 2.38
CA ARG A 145 -9.64 14.28 3.00
C ARG A 145 -10.50 15.04 4.00
N GLU A 146 -9.99 15.19 5.21
CA GLU A 146 -10.63 15.98 6.27
C GLU A 146 -9.58 16.75 7.09
N PRO A 147 -9.98 17.82 7.79
CA PRO A 147 -9.08 18.57 8.66
C PRO A 147 -8.44 17.67 9.73
N LEU A 148 -7.14 17.83 9.93
CA LEU A 148 -6.40 17.10 10.97
C LEU A 148 -6.81 17.55 12.38
N GLU A 149 -7.26 18.80 12.54
CA GLU A 149 -7.71 19.34 13.82
C GLU A 149 -8.85 18.53 14.47
N ASP A 150 -9.68 17.85 13.67
CA ASP A 150 -10.75 16.98 14.16
C ASP A 150 -10.21 15.68 14.80
N TRP A 151 -8.93 15.38 14.61
CA TRP A 151 -8.24 14.18 15.10
C TRP A 151 -7.24 14.47 16.23
N ILE A 152 -6.92 15.74 16.46
CA ILE A 152 -5.91 16.15 17.44
C ILE A 152 -6.52 16.12 18.84
N GLU A 153 -5.81 15.52 19.79
CA GLU A 153 -6.18 15.43 21.22
C GLU A 153 -7.55 14.77 21.47
N ARG A 154 -8.02 13.94 20.53
CA ARG A 154 -9.30 13.23 20.64
C ARG A 154 -9.17 11.82 20.08
N TRP A 155 -9.77 10.87 20.79
CA TRP A 155 -9.95 9.52 20.27
C TRP A 155 -10.97 9.54 19.14
N ASN A 156 -10.58 9.00 17.99
CA ASN A 156 -11.45 8.79 16.85
C ASN A 156 -11.37 7.33 16.42
N HIS A 157 -12.53 6.68 16.28
CA HIS A 157 -12.59 5.34 15.72
C HIS A 157 -12.60 5.43 14.19
N LEU A 158 -11.51 4.99 13.56
CA LEU A 158 -11.41 4.87 12.11
C LEU A 158 -11.77 3.44 11.72
N LYS A 159 -12.75 3.28 10.83
CA LYS A 159 -13.09 1.98 10.26
C LYS A 159 -13.20 2.04 8.73
N LEU A 160 -12.59 1.06 8.05
CA LEU A 160 -12.63 0.88 6.61
C LEU A 160 -13.21 -0.49 6.28
N ILE A 161 -14.30 -0.52 5.52
CA ILE A 161 -14.79 -1.75 4.89
C ILE A 161 -14.33 -1.71 3.43
N VAL A 162 -13.53 -2.69 3.03
CA VAL A 162 -12.95 -2.78 1.69
C VAL A 162 -13.44 -4.04 1.01
N ASP A 163 -14.08 -3.86 -0.15
CA ASP A 163 -14.36 -4.93 -1.09
C ASP A 163 -13.22 -4.96 -2.11
N TRP A 164 -12.26 -5.86 -1.87
CA TRP A 164 -11.07 -6.04 -2.69
C TRP A 164 -11.41 -6.88 -3.90
N GLN A 165 -11.77 -6.22 -5.00
CA GLN A 165 -12.08 -6.92 -6.24
C GLN A 165 -10.79 -7.41 -6.95
N PRO A 166 -10.87 -8.43 -7.81
CA PRO A 166 -9.78 -8.80 -8.69
C PRO A 166 -9.27 -7.60 -9.50
N LEU A 167 -8.00 -7.63 -9.90
CA LEU A 167 -7.42 -6.53 -10.69
C LEU A 167 -8.22 -6.26 -11.97
N GLY A 168 -8.34 -4.98 -12.32
CA GLY A 168 -9.13 -4.51 -13.44
C GLY A 168 -10.62 -4.33 -13.13
N ILE A 169 -11.10 -4.84 -11.99
CA ILE A 169 -12.47 -4.66 -11.51
C ILE A 169 -12.50 -3.58 -10.43
N ASN A 170 -13.56 -2.76 -10.43
CA ASN A 170 -13.71 -1.69 -9.45
C ASN A 170 -14.00 -2.26 -8.06
N SER A 171 -13.07 -2.05 -7.14
CA SER A 171 -13.23 -2.28 -5.71
C SER A 171 -14.07 -1.19 -5.05
N THR A 172 -14.52 -1.42 -3.83
CA THR A 172 -15.15 -0.38 -3.00
C THR A 172 -14.42 -0.17 -1.68
N VAL A 173 -14.39 1.07 -1.21
CA VAL A 173 -13.87 1.45 0.12
C VAL A 173 -14.93 2.29 0.81
N THR A 174 -15.49 1.79 1.89
CA THR A 174 -16.43 2.52 2.74
C THR A 174 -15.70 2.96 4.01
N ILE A 175 -15.75 4.26 4.29
CA ILE A 175 -15.04 4.92 5.38
C ILE A 175 -16.04 5.29 6.46
N PHE A 176 -15.73 4.89 7.69
CA PHE A 176 -16.47 5.24 8.89
C PHE A 176 -15.55 5.99 9.86
N LYS A 177 -16.11 6.99 10.53
CA LYS A 177 -15.49 7.73 11.64
C LYS A 177 -16.48 7.71 12.80
N ASN A 178 -16.05 7.28 13.98
CA ASN A 178 -16.90 7.20 15.18
C ASN A 178 -18.24 6.48 14.92
N HIS A 179 -18.17 5.37 14.18
CA HIS A 179 -19.31 4.54 13.76
C HIS A 179 -20.26 5.17 12.73
N GLU A 180 -20.02 6.40 12.29
CA GLU A 180 -20.79 7.05 11.24
C GLU A 180 -20.14 6.86 9.87
N LYS A 181 -20.95 6.54 8.86
CA LYS A 181 -20.46 6.41 7.48
C LYS A 181 -20.16 7.80 6.93
N VAL A 182 -18.87 8.09 6.70
CA VAL A 182 -18.40 9.36 6.13
C VAL A 182 -18.45 9.33 4.61
N LYS A 183 -18.06 8.21 4.00
CA LYS A 183 -17.93 8.12 2.54
C LYS A 183 -17.94 6.69 2.01
N SER A 184 -18.40 6.53 0.77
CA SER A 184 -18.12 5.34 -0.04
C SER A 184 -17.41 5.77 -1.33
N TRP A 185 -16.36 5.05 -1.70
CA TRP A 185 -15.61 5.25 -2.92
C TRP A 185 -15.57 3.96 -3.73
N LYS A 186 -15.68 4.07 -5.06
CA LYS A 186 -15.59 2.96 -6.00
C LYS A 186 -14.55 3.27 -7.07
N GLY A 187 -13.65 2.33 -7.33
CA GLY A 187 -12.63 2.49 -8.37
C GLY A 187 -11.56 1.39 -8.35
N LEU A 188 -10.55 1.56 -9.20
CA LEU A 188 -9.45 0.62 -9.30
C LEU A 188 -8.54 0.72 -8.07
N LEU A 189 -8.31 -0.42 -7.42
CA LEU A 189 -7.53 -0.55 -6.19
C LEU A 189 -6.78 -1.88 -6.24
N GLY A 190 -5.54 -1.90 -5.74
CA GLY A 190 -4.78 -3.14 -5.58
C GLY A 190 -3.49 -3.18 -6.37
N ARG A 191 -2.82 -4.33 -6.27
CA ARG A 191 -1.54 -4.62 -6.92
C ARG A 191 -1.58 -6.01 -7.55
N ASN A 192 -0.79 -6.20 -8.60
CA ASN A 192 -0.59 -7.50 -9.25
C ASN A 192 0.35 -8.41 -8.46
N ASP A 193 0.03 -8.58 -7.18
CA ASP A 193 0.77 -9.39 -6.23
C ASP A 193 -0.09 -10.61 -5.90
N ARG A 194 0.38 -11.82 -6.23
CA ARG A 194 -0.34 -13.09 -6.01
C ARG A 194 -0.76 -13.28 -4.55
N ASN A 195 0.02 -12.78 -3.61
CA ASN A 195 -0.19 -12.99 -2.17
C ASN A 195 -1.15 -11.99 -1.52
N GLY A 196 -1.72 -11.05 -2.29
CA GLY A 196 -2.63 -10.01 -1.79
C GLY A 196 -1.93 -8.94 -0.95
N CYS A 197 -2.67 -8.34 0.00
CA CYS A 197 -2.17 -7.27 0.87
C CYS A 197 -2.20 -7.67 2.35
N TYR A 198 -1.53 -6.88 3.19
CA TYR A 198 -1.61 -6.97 4.65
C TYR A 198 -1.63 -5.56 5.25
N MET A 199 -2.32 -5.41 6.39
CA MET A 199 -2.41 -4.14 7.10
C MET A 199 -1.18 -3.91 7.98
N LYS A 200 -0.71 -2.67 8.03
CA LYS A 200 0.22 -2.14 9.03
C LYS A 200 -0.31 -0.82 9.57
N TYR A 201 -0.05 -0.55 10.83
CA TYR A 201 -0.28 0.75 11.46
C TYR A 201 0.96 1.20 12.23
N GLY A 202 1.00 2.48 12.55
CA GLY A 202 2.15 3.13 13.19
C GLY A 202 2.71 4.26 12.31
N VAL A 203 3.83 4.85 12.74
CA VAL A 203 4.39 6.01 12.06
C VAL A 203 5.39 5.60 10.99
N TYR A 204 5.03 5.79 9.72
CA TYR A 204 5.98 5.74 8.61
C TYR A 204 6.25 7.15 8.09
N ALA A 205 7.34 7.74 8.56
CA ALA A 205 7.72 9.12 8.30
C ALA A 205 9.21 9.25 7.96
N SER A 206 9.59 10.35 7.29
CA SER A 206 11.01 10.70 7.12
C SER A 206 11.63 11.11 8.46
N LYS A 207 12.95 10.88 8.64
CA LYS A 207 13.71 11.17 9.87
C LYS A 207 13.42 12.55 10.51
N LYS A 208 13.19 13.59 9.71
CA LYS A 208 12.81 14.94 10.22
C LYS A 208 11.52 15.00 11.06
N TYR A 209 10.71 13.95 11.06
CA TYR A 209 9.45 13.83 11.81
C TYR A 209 9.50 12.73 12.88
N GLU A 210 10.68 12.35 13.36
CA GLU A 210 10.88 11.28 14.34
C GLU A 210 10.12 11.49 15.67
N ASP A 211 9.82 12.73 16.03
CA ASP A 211 9.04 13.05 17.24
C ASP A 211 7.52 12.97 17.05
N PHE A 212 7.01 12.66 15.84
CA PHE A 212 5.58 12.51 15.63
C PHE A 212 5.07 11.25 16.35
N LYS A 213 4.07 11.43 17.21
CA LYS A 213 3.45 10.35 17.98
C LYS A 213 2.09 9.99 17.40
N LEU A 214 1.79 8.70 17.46
CA LEU A 214 0.50 8.13 17.12
C LEU A 214 0.16 7.14 18.22
N ILE A 215 -1.01 7.30 18.84
CA ILE A 215 -1.52 6.34 19.81
C ILE A 215 -2.66 5.58 19.13
N VAL A 216 -2.59 4.25 19.17
CA VAL A 216 -3.56 3.35 18.54
C VAL A 216 -4.04 2.35 19.59
N ALA A 217 -5.35 2.15 19.67
CA ALA A 217 -5.98 1.13 20.51
C ALA A 217 -6.95 0.27 19.68
N ASP A 218 -7.13 -0.98 20.10
CA ASP A 218 -8.05 -1.96 19.51
C ASP A 218 -7.97 -2.06 17.98
N ALA A 219 -6.75 -2.07 17.44
CA ALA A 219 -6.54 -2.25 16.00
C ALA A 219 -6.87 -3.69 15.58
N TYR A 220 -7.71 -3.85 14.57
CA TYR A 220 -8.16 -5.15 14.06
C TYR A 220 -8.20 -5.20 12.53
N SER A 221 -8.27 -6.43 12.01
CA SER A 221 -8.38 -6.74 10.58
C SER A 221 -9.14 -8.04 10.43
N ASP A 222 -10.43 -7.95 10.14
CA ASP A 222 -11.29 -9.12 9.92
C ASP A 222 -11.52 -9.30 8.43
N VAL A 223 -11.19 -10.49 7.93
CA VAL A 223 -11.35 -10.84 6.52
C VAL A 223 -12.52 -11.81 6.42
N ASP A 224 -13.62 -11.34 5.85
CA ASP A 224 -14.76 -12.19 5.50
C ASP A 224 -14.38 -12.94 4.21
N ASN A 225 -14.24 -14.27 4.33
CA ASN A 225 -14.05 -15.18 3.18
C ASN A 225 -15.39 -15.71 2.69
#